data_AF-A0A963XHJ7-F1
#
_entry.id   AF-A0A963XHJ7-F1
#
_cell.length_a   1.000
_cell.length_b   1.000
_cell.length_c   1.000
_cell.angle_alpha   90.00
_cell.angle_beta   90.00
_cell.angle_gamma   90.00
#
_symmetry.space_group_name_H-M   'P 1'
#
loop_
_entity.id
_entity.type
_entity.pdbx_description
1 polymer ?
#
loop_
_entity_poly.entity_id
_entity_poly.type
_entity_poly.pdbx_seq_one_letter_code
_entity_poly.pdbx_strand_id
1 'polypeptide(L)'
;MSDPSVKAPLENRTVQELQALAATAAAAPDNRAKSAPGLSRAARLHLIDQLSRWSGSGLALFAGLAIFNAIVIARALPLRAAVWSLMLFAALYLCRRYRSEFRRGDAIAARPFRWRANYTSSLAVVSAAFGAGAFLLAPTGAPPAAAMQTLALMLAGATIAAALNLAHRPAAAAAGLPAFAAIFASSFISFGFSQFTALVLVAGISGASFVLAASVEAARRAGQRFPRTALVRREADRGRRSAQTAPEKSAVAS
;
A
#
# COMPACT_ATOMS: atom_id res chain seq x y z
N MET A 1 31.86 7.71 47.65
CA MET A 1 31.39 9.05 47.24
C MET A 1 31.18 9.03 45.74
N SER A 2 29.92 8.88 45.31
CA SER A 2 29.54 8.79 43.89
C SER A 2 29.34 10.18 43.32
N ASP A 3 30.10 10.50 42.27
CA ASP A 3 30.03 11.76 41.54
C ASP A 3 28.62 11.95 40.92
N PRO A 4 27.84 12.97 41.35
CA PRO A 4 26.46 13.17 40.90
C PRO A 4 26.35 13.77 39.47
N SER A 5 27.46 14.05 38.79
CA SER A 5 27.47 14.84 37.55
C SER A 5 26.98 14.13 36.27
N VAL A 6 26.81 12.79 36.27
CA VAL A 6 26.49 12.03 35.04
C VAL A 6 25.03 11.56 34.93
N LYS A 7 24.25 11.61 36.01
CA LYS A 7 22.80 11.27 35.97
C LYS A 7 21.95 12.38 35.33
N ALA A 8 22.45 13.61 35.29
CA ALA A 8 21.68 14.80 34.93
C ALA A 8 21.27 15.00 33.45
N PRO A 9 21.92 14.48 32.38
CA PRO A 9 21.69 15.04 31.05
C PRO A 9 20.47 14.50 30.29
N LEU A 10 19.67 13.57 30.85
CA LEU A 10 18.51 12.99 30.17
C LEU A 10 17.18 13.08 30.95
N GLU A 11 17.20 13.20 32.28
CA GLU A 11 15.97 13.27 33.09
C GLU A 11 15.25 14.62 32.98
N ASN A 12 15.97 15.69 32.61
CA ASN A 12 15.40 17.03 32.43
C ASN A 12 15.12 17.39 30.95
N ARG A 13 15.27 16.46 30.01
CA ARG A 13 15.03 16.75 28.59
C ARG A 13 13.55 16.68 28.25
N THR A 14 13.07 17.74 27.61
CA THR A 14 11.68 17.80 27.14
C THR A 14 11.43 16.74 26.05
N VAL A 15 10.15 16.37 25.86
CA VAL A 15 9.75 15.41 24.82
C VAL A 15 10.22 15.85 23.42
N GLN A 16 10.30 17.16 23.17
CA GLN A 16 10.83 17.72 21.92
C GLN A 16 12.32 17.46 21.73
N GLU A 17 13.14 17.58 22.78
CA GLU A 17 14.58 17.30 22.70
C GLU A 17 14.88 15.83 22.47
N LEU A 18 14.05 14.94 23.05
CA LEU A 18 14.13 13.51 22.79
C LEU A 18 13.72 13.18 21.35
N GLN A 19 12.78 13.93 20.76
CA GLN A 19 12.42 13.79 19.35
C GLN A 19 13.53 14.33 18.42
N ALA A 20 14.19 15.42 18.80
CA ALA A 20 15.32 15.99 18.05
C ALA A 20 16.53 15.03 18.05
N LEU A 21 16.86 14.43 19.19
CA LEU A 21 17.91 13.41 19.31
C LEU A 21 17.59 12.13 18.52
N ALA A 22 16.33 11.72 18.47
CA ALA A 22 15.92 10.57 17.65
C ALA A 22 16.00 10.89 16.15
N ALA A 23 15.74 12.13 15.75
CA ALA A 23 15.86 12.57 14.36
C ALA A 23 17.33 12.60 13.90
N THR A 24 18.26 13.04 14.76
CA THR A 24 19.69 13.03 14.45
C THR A 24 20.28 11.61 14.45
N ALA A 25 19.86 10.74 15.35
CA ALA A 25 20.25 9.33 15.35
C ALA A 25 19.73 8.57 14.11
N ALA A 26 18.52 8.89 13.63
CA ALA A 26 17.95 8.32 12.42
C ALA A 26 18.62 8.82 11.12
N ALA A 27 19.40 9.90 11.19
CA ALA A 27 20.14 10.47 10.06
C ALA A 27 21.56 9.91 9.93
N ALA A 28 22.07 9.20 10.94
CA ALA A 28 23.38 8.55 10.86
C ALA A 28 23.34 7.31 9.93
N PRO A 29 24.29 7.17 8.99
CA PRO A 29 24.34 6.02 8.09
C PRO A 29 24.79 4.77 8.87
N ASP A 30 23.84 3.88 9.15
CA ASP A 30 24.06 2.69 9.97
C ASP A 30 24.52 1.52 9.08
N ASN A 31 25.81 1.18 9.16
CA ASN A 31 26.48 0.11 8.38
C ASN A 31 26.11 -1.34 8.81
N ARG A 32 24.99 -1.54 9.52
CA ARG A 32 24.54 -2.87 9.96
C ARG A 32 23.23 -3.28 9.32
N ALA A 33 23.34 -3.72 8.07
CA ALA A 33 22.29 -4.43 7.34
C ALA A 33 22.01 -5.82 7.94
N LYS A 34 21.35 -5.92 9.10
CA LYS A 34 20.67 -7.14 9.53
C LYS A 34 19.35 -6.79 10.21
N SER A 35 18.25 -7.00 9.48
CA SER A 35 16.86 -6.73 9.88
C SER A 35 16.57 -5.25 10.07
N ALA A 36 16.16 -4.57 8.98
CA ALA A 36 15.56 -3.24 9.09
C ALA A 36 14.45 -3.30 10.15
N PRO A 37 14.57 -2.57 11.28
CA PRO A 37 13.58 -2.63 12.33
C PRO A 37 12.24 -2.22 11.72
N GLY A 38 11.25 -3.12 11.78
CA GLY A 38 9.94 -2.87 11.16
C GLY A 38 9.31 -1.55 11.63
N LEU A 39 8.28 -1.07 10.95
CA LEU A 39 7.63 0.20 11.30
C LEU A 39 7.15 0.26 12.78
N SER A 40 7.24 1.43 13.40
CA SER A 40 6.64 1.70 14.72
C SER A 40 5.11 1.55 14.67
N ARG A 41 4.45 1.37 15.83
CA ARG A 41 2.97 1.29 15.89
C ARG A 41 2.33 2.58 15.36
N ALA A 42 2.88 3.74 15.72
CA ALA A 42 2.43 5.05 15.26
C ALA A 42 2.59 5.20 13.73
N ALA A 43 3.73 4.80 13.16
CA ALA A 43 3.93 4.80 11.70
C ALA A 43 2.92 3.90 10.97
N ARG A 44 2.64 2.71 11.53
CA ARG A 44 1.62 1.79 10.99
C ARG A 44 0.20 2.37 11.04
N LEU A 45 -0.14 3.09 12.11
CA LEU A 45 -1.44 3.77 12.23
C LEU A 45 -1.55 4.93 11.25
N HIS A 46 -0.47 5.69 11.04
CA HIS A 46 -0.44 6.76 10.05
C HIS A 46 -0.69 6.25 8.63
N LEU A 47 -0.04 5.14 8.24
CA LEU A 47 -0.27 4.52 6.93
C LEU A 47 -1.70 3.95 6.79
N ILE A 48 -2.29 3.42 7.87
CA ILE A 48 -3.72 3.03 7.87
C ILE A 48 -4.61 4.25 7.64
N ASP A 49 -4.35 5.35 8.34
CA ASP A 49 -5.15 6.56 8.21
C ASP A 49 -5.08 7.09 6.77
N GLN A 50 -3.88 7.14 6.18
CA GLN A 50 -3.72 7.46 4.75
C GLN A 50 -4.55 6.52 3.86
N LEU A 51 -4.45 5.20 4.05
CA LEU A 51 -5.24 4.22 3.30
C LEU A 51 -6.75 4.50 3.43
N SER A 52 -7.22 4.84 4.63
CA SER A 52 -8.63 5.13 4.89
C SER A 52 -9.13 6.36 4.12
N ARG A 53 -8.29 7.38 3.92
CA ARG A 53 -8.61 8.59 3.16
C ARG A 53 -8.66 8.33 1.66
N TRP A 54 -7.62 7.69 1.13
CA TRP A 54 -7.44 7.49 -0.32
C TRP A 54 -8.22 6.30 -0.90
N SER A 55 -8.62 5.34 -0.06
CA SER A 55 -9.43 4.17 -0.48
C SER A 55 -10.74 4.54 -1.19
N GLY A 56 -11.31 5.70 -0.90
CA GLY A 56 -12.54 6.17 -1.55
C GLY A 56 -12.32 6.61 -2.97
N SER A 57 -11.26 7.36 -3.20
CA SER A 57 -10.86 7.82 -4.52
C SER A 57 -10.55 6.62 -5.43
N GLY A 58 -9.93 5.56 -4.89
CA GLY A 58 -9.68 4.33 -5.64
C GLY A 58 -10.96 3.64 -6.12
N LEU A 59 -11.97 3.54 -5.25
CA LEU A 59 -13.28 2.98 -5.63
C LEU A 59 -14.03 3.87 -6.63
N ALA A 60 -13.95 5.19 -6.45
CA ALA A 60 -14.55 6.15 -7.37
C ALA A 60 -13.92 6.06 -8.77
N LEU A 61 -12.60 5.83 -8.84
CA LEU A 61 -11.91 5.64 -10.11
C LEU A 61 -12.38 4.37 -10.84
N PHE A 62 -12.50 3.23 -10.13
CA PHE A 62 -13.07 2.01 -10.71
C PHE A 62 -14.48 2.24 -11.23
N ALA A 63 -15.32 2.93 -10.47
CA ALA A 63 -16.68 3.27 -10.88
C ALA A 63 -16.69 4.18 -12.12
N GLY A 64 -15.90 5.26 -12.13
CA GLY A 64 -15.84 6.23 -13.23
C GLY A 64 -15.36 5.61 -14.54
N LEU A 65 -14.28 4.83 -14.50
CA LEU A 65 -13.77 4.13 -15.68
C LEU A 65 -14.73 3.05 -16.16
N ALA A 66 -15.47 2.43 -15.25
CA ALA A 66 -16.45 1.44 -15.65
C ALA A 66 -17.69 2.05 -16.30
N ILE A 67 -18.20 3.13 -15.74
CA ILE A 67 -19.30 3.90 -16.36
C ILE A 67 -18.88 4.34 -17.76
N PHE A 68 -17.67 4.90 -17.89
CA PHE A 68 -17.15 5.34 -19.18
C PHE A 68 -17.07 4.19 -20.21
N ASN A 69 -16.39 3.09 -19.86
CA ASN A 69 -16.25 1.94 -20.76
C ASN A 69 -17.62 1.30 -21.09
N ALA A 70 -18.52 1.19 -20.10
CA ALA A 70 -19.85 0.64 -20.30
C ALA A 70 -20.65 1.50 -21.28
N ILE A 71 -20.65 2.82 -21.14
CA ILE A 71 -21.37 3.73 -22.05
C ILE A 71 -20.82 3.65 -23.47
N VAL A 72 -19.49 3.65 -23.62
CA VAL A 72 -18.84 3.59 -24.94
C VAL A 72 -19.15 2.27 -25.64
N ILE A 73 -19.09 1.15 -24.92
CA ILE A 73 -19.21 -0.19 -25.50
C ILE A 73 -20.67 -0.66 -25.60
N ALA A 74 -21.58 -0.14 -24.76
CA ALA A 74 -23.00 -0.50 -24.79
C ALA A 74 -23.66 -0.27 -26.16
N ARG A 75 -23.13 0.66 -26.96
CA ARG A 75 -23.62 0.90 -28.33
C ARG A 75 -23.45 -0.32 -29.24
N ALA A 76 -22.38 -1.09 -29.05
CA ALA A 76 -22.07 -2.27 -29.86
C ALA A 76 -22.45 -3.58 -29.17
N LEU A 77 -22.28 -3.66 -27.84
CA LEU A 77 -22.42 -4.89 -27.06
C LEU A 77 -23.20 -4.64 -25.75
N PRO A 78 -24.50 -4.29 -25.81
CA PRO A 78 -25.26 -3.82 -24.65
C PRO A 78 -25.37 -4.86 -23.54
N LEU A 79 -25.62 -6.12 -23.88
CA LEU A 79 -25.77 -7.19 -22.88
C LEU A 79 -24.46 -7.45 -22.11
N ARG A 80 -23.32 -7.46 -22.81
CA ARG A 80 -21.99 -7.66 -22.19
C ARG A 80 -21.63 -6.49 -21.28
N ALA A 81 -21.89 -5.26 -21.74
CA ALA A 81 -21.69 -4.06 -20.94
C ALA A 81 -22.58 -4.06 -19.69
N ALA A 82 -23.84 -4.49 -19.80
CA ALA A 82 -24.77 -4.57 -18.69
C ALA A 82 -24.33 -5.61 -17.63
N VAL A 83 -23.97 -6.82 -18.07
CA VAL A 83 -23.48 -7.89 -17.17
C VAL A 83 -22.21 -7.46 -16.44
N TRP A 84 -21.24 -6.90 -17.17
CA TRP A 84 -20.01 -6.41 -16.56
C TRP A 84 -20.26 -5.28 -15.56
N SER A 85 -21.12 -4.32 -15.92
CA SER A 85 -21.50 -3.22 -15.02
C SER A 85 -22.16 -3.75 -13.75
N LEU A 86 -23.10 -4.69 -13.87
CA LEU A 86 -23.77 -5.30 -12.72
C LEU A 86 -22.77 -5.98 -11.78
N MET A 87 -21.85 -6.80 -12.33
CA MET A 87 -20.80 -7.46 -11.56
C MET A 87 -19.94 -6.45 -10.80
N LEU A 88 -19.50 -5.39 -11.48
CA LEU A 88 -18.62 -4.40 -10.87
C LEU A 88 -19.34 -3.54 -9.84
N PHE A 89 -20.57 -3.09 -10.11
CA PHE A 89 -21.35 -2.31 -9.15
C PHE A 89 -21.71 -3.14 -7.91
N ALA A 90 -21.99 -4.44 -8.06
CA ALA A 90 -22.17 -5.33 -6.93
C ALA A 90 -20.89 -5.43 -6.08
N ALA A 91 -19.72 -5.60 -6.72
CA ALA A 91 -18.44 -5.64 -6.03
C ALA A 91 -18.10 -4.30 -5.32
N LEU A 92 -18.34 -3.17 -5.99
CA LEU A 92 -18.15 -1.83 -5.45
C LEU A 92 -19.11 -1.55 -4.28
N TYR A 93 -20.36 -2.00 -4.39
CA TYR A 93 -21.34 -1.88 -3.33
C TYR A 93 -20.88 -2.63 -2.07
N LEU A 94 -20.45 -3.88 -2.21
CA LEU A 94 -19.91 -4.67 -1.11
C LEU A 94 -18.67 -3.99 -0.49
N CYS A 95 -17.71 -3.56 -1.32
CA CYS A 95 -16.51 -2.89 -0.83
C CYS A 95 -16.84 -1.57 -0.11
N ARG A 96 -17.78 -0.77 -0.64
CA ARG A 96 -18.26 0.48 -0.02
C ARG A 96 -18.94 0.20 1.32
N ARG A 97 -19.83 -0.79 1.37
CA ARG A 97 -20.55 -1.18 2.59
C ARG A 97 -19.57 -1.57 3.68
N TYR A 98 -18.67 -2.52 3.40
CA TYR A 98 -17.64 -2.92 4.35
C TYR A 98 -16.81 -1.72 4.79
N ARG A 99 -16.32 -0.88 3.88
CA ARG A 99 -15.58 0.35 4.22
C ARG A 99 -16.37 1.30 5.14
N SER A 100 -17.67 1.46 4.95
CA SER A 100 -18.51 2.33 5.77
C SER A 100 -18.74 1.78 7.18
N GLU A 101 -19.00 0.48 7.31
CA GLU A 101 -19.10 -0.23 8.60
C GLU A 101 -17.79 -0.11 9.38
N PHE A 102 -16.66 -0.09 8.68
CA PHE A 102 -15.35 0.08 9.28
C PHE A 102 -15.04 1.51 9.74
N ARG A 103 -15.52 2.55 9.03
CA ARG A 103 -15.34 3.95 9.44
C ARG A 103 -16.18 4.33 10.66
N ARG A 104 -17.31 3.67 10.88
CA ARG A 104 -18.21 3.95 12.01
C ARG A 104 -17.62 3.55 13.37
N GLY A 105 -16.51 2.82 13.42
CA GLY A 105 -15.82 2.47 14.67
C GLY A 105 -16.51 1.39 15.52
N ASP A 106 -17.81 1.18 15.31
CA ASP A 106 -18.72 0.33 16.10
C ASP A 106 -18.29 -1.14 16.26
N ALA A 107 -17.44 -1.68 15.37
CA ALA A 107 -16.99 -3.08 15.45
C ALA A 107 -15.46 -3.29 15.52
N ILE A 108 -14.64 -2.23 15.31
CA ILE A 108 -13.21 -2.40 14.94
C ILE A 108 -12.20 -1.63 15.79
N ALA A 109 -12.62 -0.74 16.71
CA ALA A 109 -11.69 -0.24 17.73
C ALA A 109 -10.94 -1.39 18.46
N ALA A 110 -11.54 -2.58 18.50
CA ALA A 110 -10.95 -3.81 19.03
C ALA A 110 -10.12 -4.68 18.04
N ARG A 111 -10.24 -4.57 16.69
CA ARG A 111 -9.66 -5.57 15.73
C ARG A 111 -9.12 -5.00 14.39
N PRO A 112 -8.09 -4.14 14.39
CA PRO A 112 -7.55 -3.48 13.19
C PRO A 112 -6.93 -4.42 12.13
N PHE A 113 -6.54 -5.63 12.49
CA PHE A 113 -5.96 -6.60 11.55
C PHE A 113 -7.02 -7.29 10.67
N ARG A 114 -8.22 -7.57 11.21
CA ARG A 114 -9.32 -8.16 10.45
C ARG A 114 -9.86 -7.21 9.39
N TRP A 115 -9.88 -5.92 9.71
CA TRP A 115 -10.22 -4.86 8.76
C TRP A 115 -9.36 -4.91 7.49
N ARG A 116 -8.04 -4.98 7.65
CA ARG A 116 -7.09 -4.99 6.53
C ARG A 116 -7.31 -6.19 5.62
N ALA A 117 -7.55 -7.36 6.20
CA ALA A 117 -7.83 -8.58 5.44
C ALA A 117 -9.12 -8.45 4.63
N ASN A 118 -10.23 -8.02 5.23
CA ASN A 118 -11.53 -7.86 4.56
C ASN A 118 -11.53 -6.76 3.49
N TYR A 119 -10.81 -5.66 3.75
CA TYR A 119 -10.64 -4.60 2.75
C TYR A 119 -9.80 -5.10 1.56
N THR A 120 -8.71 -5.82 1.83
CA THR A 120 -7.85 -6.38 0.78
C THR A 120 -8.61 -7.44 -0.05
N SER A 121 -9.40 -8.30 0.59
CA SER A 121 -10.20 -9.30 -0.13
C SER A 121 -11.30 -8.66 -0.99
N SER A 122 -12.03 -7.66 -0.47
CA SER A 122 -13.03 -6.93 -1.25
C SER A 122 -12.40 -6.15 -2.42
N LEU A 123 -11.21 -5.57 -2.25
CA LEU A 123 -10.45 -4.98 -3.37
C LEU A 123 -10.06 -6.02 -4.42
N ALA A 124 -9.65 -7.23 -4.02
CA ALA A 124 -9.35 -8.30 -4.96
C ALA A 124 -10.59 -8.68 -5.80
N VAL A 125 -11.77 -8.74 -5.17
CA VAL A 125 -13.04 -8.98 -5.88
C VAL A 125 -13.37 -7.84 -6.84
N VAL A 126 -13.23 -6.58 -6.42
CA VAL A 126 -13.42 -5.41 -7.31
C VAL A 126 -12.45 -5.45 -8.48
N SER A 127 -11.17 -5.75 -8.23
CA SER A 127 -10.13 -5.86 -9.26
C SER A 127 -10.42 -7.00 -10.23
N ALA A 128 -10.86 -8.15 -9.74
CA ALA A 128 -11.24 -9.28 -10.58
C ALA A 128 -12.48 -8.97 -11.43
N ALA A 129 -13.52 -8.36 -10.85
CA ALA A 129 -14.71 -7.93 -11.58
C ALA A 129 -14.38 -6.87 -12.65
N PHE A 130 -13.48 -5.92 -12.31
CA PHE A 130 -12.99 -4.94 -13.25
C PHE A 130 -12.23 -5.64 -14.39
N GLY A 131 -11.26 -6.50 -14.06
CA GLY A 131 -10.47 -7.29 -15.01
C GLY A 131 -11.29 -8.20 -15.93
N ALA A 132 -12.39 -8.78 -15.44
CA ALA A 132 -13.32 -9.57 -16.25
C ALA A 132 -13.90 -8.77 -17.44
N GLY A 133 -13.94 -7.43 -17.33
CA GLY A 133 -14.27 -6.53 -18.43
C GLY A 133 -13.37 -6.72 -19.65
N ALA A 134 -12.10 -7.10 -19.45
CA ALA A 134 -11.17 -7.35 -20.54
C ALA A 134 -11.62 -8.49 -21.46
N PHE A 135 -12.35 -9.48 -20.94
CA PHE A 135 -12.91 -10.58 -21.72
C PHE A 135 -14.32 -10.28 -22.23
N LEU A 136 -15.13 -9.60 -21.42
CA LEU A 136 -16.52 -9.31 -21.77
C LEU A 136 -16.62 -8.20 -22.83
N LEU A 137 -15.81 -7.16 -22.70
CA LEU A 137 -15.89 -5.94 -23.51
C LEU A 137 -14.99 -5.95 -24.75
N ALA A 138 -13.94 -6.77 -24.76
CA ALA A 138 -13.09 -6.99 -25.92
C ALA A 138 -13.17 -8.46 -26.40
N PRO A 139 -14.30 -8.90 -26.97
CA PRO A 139 -14.39 -10.23 -27.57
C PRO A 139 -13.38 -10.44 -28.69
N THR A 140 -13.02 -11.70 -28.91
CA THR A 140 -12.34 -12.15 -30.12
C THR A 140 -13.14 -11.72 -31.35
N GLY A 141 -12.55 -10.88 -32.19
CA GLY A 141 -13.21 -10.29 -33.37
C GLY A 141 -13.67 -8.85 -33.21
N ALA A 142 -13.52 -8.22 -32.03
CA ALA A 142 -13.73 -6.78 -31.89
C ALA A 142 -12.70 -6.00 -32.75
N PRO A 143 -13.06 -4.81 -33.29
CA PRO A 143 -12.13 -3.97 -34.01
C PRO A 143 -10.85 -3.72 -33.19
N PRO A 144 -9.64 -4.00 -33.72
CA PRO A 144 -8.40 -3.98 -32.95
C PRO A 144 -8.18 -2.66 -32.20
N ALA A 145 -8.45 -1.52 -32.83
CA ALA A 145 -8.30 -0.21 -32.21
C ALA A 145 -9.19 -0.02 -30.98
N ALA A 146 -10.45 -0.47 -31.03
CA ALA A 146 -11.39 -0.34 -29.91
C ALA A 146 -10.99 -1.26 -28.74
N ALA A 147 -10.55 -2.48 -29.04
CA ALA A 147 -10.04 -3.41 -28.03
C ALA A 147 -8.77 -2.87 -27.36
N MET A 148 -7.81 -2.34 -28.14
CA MET A 148 -6.59 -1.73 -27.60
C MET A 148 -6.88 -0.53 -26.69
N GLN A 149 -7.78 0.37 -27.09
CA GLN A 149 -8.20 1.52 -26.28
C GLN A 149 -8.85 1.09 -24.96
N THR A 150 -9.76 0.11 -25.02
CA THR A 150 -10.45 -0.42 -23.84
C THR A 150 -9.45 -1.04 -22.85
N LEU A 151 -8.57 -1.91 -23.33
CA LEU A 151 -7.56 -2.57 -22.50
C LEU A 151 -6.55 -1.56 -21.92
N ALA A 152 -6.15 -0.54 -22.69
CA ALA A 152 -5.27 0.53 -22.21
C ALA A 152 -5.92 1.35 -21.08
N LEU A 153 -7.19 1.74 -21.23
CA LEU A 153 -7.94 2.45 -20.20
C LEU A 153 -8.12 1.61 -18.93
N MET A 154 -8.40 0.32 -19.09
CA MET A 154 -8.49 -0.61 -17.96
C MET A 154 -7.13 -0.75 -17.25
N LEU A 155 -6.03 -0.86 -18.01
CA LEU A 155 -4.69 -0.95 -17.42
C LEU A 155 -4.31 0.30 -16.65
N ALA A 156 -4.61 1.48 -17.19
CA ALA A 156 -4.43 2.75 -16.50
C ALA A 156 -5.26 2.80 -15.21
N GLY A 157 -6.52 2.39 -15.29
CA GLY A 157 -7.41 2.30 -14.12
C GLY A 157 -6.90 1.40 -13.01
N ALA A 158 -6.49 0.18 -13.36
CA ALA A 158 -5.94 -0.78 -12.40
C ALA A 158 -4.66 -0.25 -11.74
N THR A 159 -3.76 0.37 -12.53
CA THR A 159 -2.51 0.95 -12.04
C THR A 159 -2.74 2.12 -11.09
N ILE A 160 -3.60 3.07 -11.47
CA ILE A 160 -3.92 4.23 -10.63
C ILE A 160 -4.68 3.79 -9.38
N ALA A 161 -5.60 2.83 -9.47
CA ALA A 161 -6.28 2.27 -8.31
C ALA A 161 -5.31 1.58 -7.35
N ALA A 162 -4.31 0.86 -7.85
CA ALA A 162 -3.23 0.29 -7.05
C ALA A 162 -2.39 1.39 -6.38
N ALA A 163 -2.05 2.46 -7.11
CA ALA A 163 -1.30 3.60 -6.58
C ALA A 163 -2.06 4.31 -5.45
N LEU A 164 -3.39 4.47 -5.55
CA LEU A 164 -4.21 5.05 -4.47
C LEU A 164 -4.25 4.19 -3.19
N ASN A 165 -3.77 2.94 -3.27
CA ASN A 165 -3.63 2.04 -2.14
C ASN A 165 -2.16 1.78 -1.74
N LEU A 166 -1.20 2.59 -2.22
CA LEU A 166 0.24 2.41 -2.00
C LEU A 166 0.68 2.39 -0.52
N ALA A 167 -0.14 2.95 0.38
CA ALA A 167 0.12 2.94 1.83
C ALA A 167 0.07 1.52 2.43
N HIS A 168 -0.54 0.55 1.72
CA HIS A 168 -0.63 -0.84 2.14
C HIS A 168 -0.40 -1.78 0.95
N ARG A 169 0.82 -2.31 0.81
CA ARG A 169 1.23 -3.15 -0.33
C ARG A 169 0.26 -4.28 -0.67
N PRO A 170 -0.26 -5.08 0.30
CA PRO A 170 -1.24 -6.11 -0.03
C PRO A 170 -2.53 -5.56 -0.64
N ALA A 171 -2.97 -4.36 -0.21
CA ALA A 171 -4.17 -3.73 -0.76
C ALA A 171 -3.91 -3.18 -2.16
N ALA A 172 -2.74 -2.59 -2.40
CA ALA A 172 -2.30 -2.16 -3.73
C ALA A 172 -2.21 -3.35 -4.70
N ALA A 173 -1.61 -4.46 -4.25
CA ALA A 173 -1.55 -5.70 -4.99
C ALA A 173 -2.96 -6.24 -5.31
N ALA A 174 -3.84 -6.33 -4.30
CA ALA A 174 -5.21 -6.78 -4.50
C ALA A 174 -6.01 -5.89 -5.46
N ALA A 175 -5.77 -4.58 -5.47
CA ALA A 175 -6.42 -3.66 -6.40
C ALA A 175 -5.92 -3.80 -7.84
N GLY A 176 -4.64 -4.15 -8.05
CA GLY A 176 -4.02 -4.15 -9.39
C GLY A 176 -3.86 -5.53 -10.04
N LEU A 177 -3.39 -6.54 -9.30
CA LEU A 177 -2.94 -7.83 -9.85
C LEU A 177 -4.04 -8.62 -10.56
N PRO A 178 -5.23 -8.84 -9.97
CA PRO A 178 -6.29 -9.59 -10.64
C PRO A 178 -6.72 -8.93 -11.96
N ALA A 179 -6.90 -7.61 -11.96
CA ALA A 179 -7.20 -6.85 -13.18
C ALA A 179 -6.09 -6.97 -14.22
N PHE A 180 -4.84 -6.76 -13.81
CA PHE A 180 -3.69 -6.86 -14.72
C PHE A 180 -3.57 -8.24 -15.36
N ALA A 181 -3.72 -9.32 -14.58
CA ALA A 181 -3.67 -10.68 -15.10
C ALA A 181 -4.74 -10.93 -16.17
N ALA A 182 -5.98 -10.48 -15.94
CA ALA A 182 -7.06 -10.61 -16.90
C ALA A 182 -6.83 -9.75 -18.16
N ILE A 183 -6.34 -8.52 -18.00
CA ILE A 183 -6.02 -7.61 -19.12
C ILE A 183 -4.90 -8.19 -19.97
N PHE A 184 -3.82 -8.67 -19.35
CA PHE A 184 -2.71 -9.30 -20.05
C PHE A 184 -3.17 -10.56 -20.80
N ALA A 185 -3.90 -11.45 -20.13
CA ALA A 185 -4.44 -12.67 -20.74
C ALA A 185 -5.36 -12.35 -21.94
N SER A 186 -6.28 -11.39 -21.79
CA SER A 186 -7.14 -10.95 -22.89
C SER A 186 -6.35 -10.36 -24.06
N SER A 187 -5.32 -9.56 -23.77
CA SER A 187 -4.44 -8.99 -24.81
C SER A 187 -3.67 -10.09 -25.56
N PHE A 188 -3.18 -11.11 -24.86
CA PHE A 188 -2.45 -12.22 -25.44
C PHE A 188 -3.37 -13.11 -26.29
N ILE A 189 -4.59 -13.39 -25.82
CA ILE A 189 -5.58 -14.16 -26.58
C ILE A 189 -6.03 -13.42 -27.84
N SER A 190 -6.22 -12.09 -27.76
CA SER A 190 -6.75 -11.29 -28.87
C SER A 190 -5.70 -10.93 -29.91
N PHE A 191 -4.46 -10.70 -29.49
CA PHE A 191 -3.39 -10.15 -30.35
C PHE A 191 -2.14 -11.04 -30.43
N GLY A 192 -2.08 -12.16 -29.71
CA GLY A 192 -0.91 -13.01 -29.64
C GLY A 192 0.32 -12.29 -29.08
N PHE A 193 1.51 -12.69 -29.55
CA PHE A 193 2.77 -12.04 -29.22
C PHE A 193 3.00 -10.78 -30.09
N SER A 194 2.21 -9.75 -29.84
CA SER A 194 2.27 -8.47 -30.57
C SER A 194 3.01 -7.37 -29.81
N GLN A 195 3.36 -6.29 -30.50
CA GLN A 195 3.88 -5.06 -29.87
C GLN A 195 2.93 -4.52 -28.80
N PHE A 196 1.62 -4.59 -29.02
CA PHE A 196 0.63 -4.13 -28.03
C PHE A 196 0.65 -5.01 -26.77
N THR A 197 0.70 -6.33 -26.92
CA THR A 197 0.82 -7.27 -25.79
C THR A 197 2.10 -7.03 -24.99
N ALA A 198 3.22 -6.77 -25.68
CA ALA A 198 4.47 -6.39 -25.04
C ALA A 198 4.36 -5.06 -24.28
N LEU A 199 3.70 -4.06 -24.85
CA LEU A 199 3.44 -2.78 -24.18
C LEU A 199 2.56 -2.93 -22.93
N VAL A 200 1.53 -3.78 -22.97
CA VAL A 200 0.71 -4.10 -21.79
C VAL A 200 1.57 -4.70 -20.68
N LEU A 201 2.45 -5.65 -21.02
CA LEU A 201 3.36 -6.27 -20.06
C LEU A 201 4.33 -5.24 -19.46
N VAL A 202 4.99 -4.44 -20.30
CA VAL A 202 5.93 -3.40 -19.86
C VAL A 202 5.22 -2.38 -18.97
N ALA A 203 4.06 -1.88 -19.39
CA ALA A 203 3.27 -0.93 -18.60
C ALA A 203 2.82 -1.53 -17.25
N GLY A 204 2.46 -2.82 -17.22
CA GLY A 204 2.16 -3.53 -15.98
C GLY A 204 3.36 -3.64 -15.03
N ILE A 205 4.52 -4.03 -15.54
CA ILE A 205 5.77 -4.12 -14.77
C ILE A 205 6.20 -2.74 -14.28
N SER A 206 6.18 -1.72 -15.13
CA SER A 206 6.49 -0.34 -14.77
C SER A 206 5.52 0.20 -13.72
N GLY A 207 4.22 -0.06 -13.88
CA GLY A 207 3.19 0.32 -12.90
C GLY A 207 3.39 -0.36 -11.55
N ALA A 208 3.62 -1.67 -11.54
CA ALA A 208 3.93 -2.42 -10.31
C ALA A 208 5.21 -1.91 -9.63
N SER A 209 6.26 -1.64 -10.42
CA SER A 209 7.53 -1.10 -9.92
C SER A 209 7.36 0.28 -9.31
N PHE A 210 6.58 1.16 -9.96
CA PHE A 210 6.23 2.48 -9.43
C PHE A 210 5.48 2.37 -8.11
N VAL A 211 4.43 1.52 -8.03
CA VAL A 211 3.65 1.33 -6.80
C VAL A 211 4.53 0.76 -5.68
N LEU A 212 5.43 -0.19 -5.99
CA LEU A 212 6.37 -0.74 -5.03
C LEU A 212 7.31 0.34 -4.51
N ALA A 213 7.98 1.08 -5.40
CA ALA A 213 8.91 2.14 -5.03
C ALA A 213 8.23 3.23 -4.19
N ALA A 214 7.05 3.69 -4.62
CA ALA A 214 6.26 4.67 -3.89
C ALA A 214 5.80 4.15 -2.51
N SER A 215 5.47 2.85 -2.39
CA SER A 215 5.12 2.25 -1.10
C SER A 215 6.32 2.15 -0.14
N VAL A 216 7.52 1.87 -0.66
CA VAL A 216 8.77 1.85 0.10
C VAL A 216 9.05 3.26 0.62
N GLU A 217 8.94 4.26 -0.26
CA GLU A 217 9.18 5.65 0.10
C GLU A 217 8.15 6.19 1.10
N ALA A 218 6.87 5.85 0.93
CA ALA A 218 5.82 6.19 1.90
C ALA A 218 6.09 5.56 3.28
N ALA A 219 6.52 4.30 3.32
CA ALA A 219 6.90 3.62 4.55
C ALA A 219 8.14 4.26 5.19
N ARG A 220 9.15 4.63 4.40
CA ARG A 220 10.37 5.32 4.86
C ARG A 220 10.03 6.66 5.50
N ARG A 221 9.24 7.51 4.82
CA ARG A 221 8.79 8.81 5.34
C ARG A 221 7.97 8.67 6.62
N ALA A 222 7.08 7.67 6.69
CA ALA A 222 6.33 7.39 7.91
C ALA A 222 7.25 6.93 9.07
N GLY A 223 8.28 6.12 8.76
CA GLY A 223 9.27 5.68 9.73
C GLY A 223 10.12 6.83 10.29
N GLN A 224 10.53 7.77 9.44
CA GLN A 224 11.26 8.98 9.82
C GLN A 224 10.40 9.92 10.69
N ARG A 225 9.12 10.09 10.35
CA ARG A 225 8.20 10.95 11.11
C ARG A 225 7.78 10.36 12.46
N PHE A 226 7.74 9.03 12.56
CA PHE A 226 7.33 8.33 13.79
C PHE A 226 8.39 7.28 14.20
N PRO A 227 9.58 7.71 14.66
CA PRO A 227 10.66 6.80 15.01
C PRO A 227 10.28 5.89 16.19
N ARG A 228 10.87 4.68 16.25
CA ARG A 228 10.65 3.73 17.34
C ARG A 228 11.39 4.19 18.60
N THR A 229 10.71 4.93 19.46
CA THR A 229 11.24 5.35 20.76
C THR A 229 11.60 4.17 21.69
N ALA A 230 11.00 3.00 21.49
CA ALA A 230 11.32 1.79 22.25
C ALA A 230 12.73 1.23 21.96
N LEU A 231 13.25 1.41 20.74
CA LEU A 231 14.62 1.01 20.39
C LEU A 231 15.62 2.01 20.96
N VAL A 232 15.33 3.30 20.85
CA VAL A 232 16.13 4.38 21.47
C VAL A 232 16.22 4.19 22.99
N ARG A 233 15.11 3.83 23.66
CA ARG A 233 15.13 3.50 25.10
C ARG A 233 16.01 2.28 25.39
N ARG A 234 15.88 1.20 24.63
CA ARG A 234 16.71 -0.01 24.82
C ARG A 234 18.19 0.23 24.57
N GLU A 235 18.55 1.03 23.56
CA GLU A 235 19.94 1.39 23.27
C GLU A 235 20.52 2.33 24.32
N ALA A 236 19.74 3.30 24.79
CA ALA A 236 20.12 4.13 25.94
C ALA A 236 20.32 3.29 27.21
N ASP A 237 19.43 2.32 27.48
CA ASP A 237 19.55 1.41 28.61
C ASP A 237 20.74 0.44 28.47
N ARG A 238 21.09 0.03 27.25
CA ARG A 238 22.24 -0.84 26.98
C ARG A 238 23.56 -0.10 27.11
N GLY A 239 23.64 1.15 26.62
CA GLY A 239 24.77 2.04 26.84
C GLY A 239 24.99 2.33 28.34
N ARG A 240 23.92 2.52 29.11
CA ARG A 240 23.97 2.65 30.57
C ARG A 240 24.54 1.39 31.25
N ARG A 241 24.11 0.18 30.83
CA ARG A 241 24.65 -1.08 31.37
C ARG A 241 26.11 -1.29 31.01
N SER A 242 26.52 -1.03 29.77
CA SER A 242 27.92 -1.14 29.35
C SER A 242 28.83 -0.15 30.09
N ALA A 243 28.36 1.07 30.34
CA ALA A 243 29.07 2.07 31.14
C ALA A 243 29.16 1.71 32.63
N GLN A 244 28.19 0.97 33.18
CA GLN A 244 28.24 0.46 34.56
C GLN A 244 29.17 -0.74 34.73
N THR A 245 29.34 -1.58 33.71
CA THR A 245 30.27 -2.74 33.76
C THR A 245 31.74 -2.40 33.48
N ALA A 246 32.01 -1.23 32.89
CA ALA A 246 33.37 -0.76 32.62
C ALA A 246 34.20 -0.43 33.89
N PRO A 247 33.68 0.27 34.92
CA PRO A 247 34.45 0.59 36.13
C PRO A 247 34.72 -0.61 37.03
N GLU A 248 33.91 -1.68 36.94
CA GLU A 248 34.06 -2.88 37.78
C GLU A 248 35.24 -3.75 37.32
N LYS A 249 35.53 -3.78 36.00
CA LYS A 249 36.72 -4.50 35.47
C LYS A 249 38.04 -3.79 35.74
N SER A 250 38.05 -2.46 35.88
CA SER A 250 39.25 -1.69 36.27
C SER A 250 39.57 -1.79 37.77
N ALA A 251 38.60 -2.14 38.62
CA ALA A 251 38.80 -2.27 40.07
C ALA A 251 39.22 -3.69 40.52
N VAL A 252 39.05 -4.70 39.67
CA VAL A 252 39.44 -6.10 39.95
C VAL A 252 40.82 -6.44 39.35
N ALA A 253 41.38 -5.56 38.52
CA ALA A 253 42.69 -5.73 37.88
C ALA A 253 43.83 -4.96 38.58
N SER A 254 43.56 -4.37 39.75
CA SER A 254 44.52 -3.66 40.61
C SER A 254 44.74 -4.39 41.91
#